data_AF-A0A353EI57-F1
#
_entry.id   AF-A0A353EI57-F1
#
_cell.length_a   1.000
_cell.length_b   1.000
_cell.length_c   1.000
_cell.angle_alpha   90.00
_cell.angle_beta   90.00
_cell.angle_gamma   90.00
#
_symmetry.space_group_name_H-M   'P 1'
#
loop_
_entity.id
_entity.type
_entity.pdbx_description
1 polymer ?
#
loop_
_entity_poly.entity_id
_entity_poly.type
_entity_poly.pdbx_seq_one_letter_code
_entity_poly.pdbx_strand_id
1 'polypeptide(L)'
;MLDLKLSLTALLESKTQLRFVIISCLFFIAACTTLIPTEKVYSSKVQELPDGLFYIKVESRLEYEAQSVMLREANKTCNSQQKQRMLILKKEINYIDQDTSEYDTGFYKLETEIKCK
;
A
#
# COMPACT_ATOMS: atom_id res chain seq x y z
N MET A 1 -41.69 45.19 20.15
CA MET A 1 -41.76 43.96 19.32
C MET A 1 -40.62 43.91 18.30
N LEU A 2 -39.42 44.38 18.67
CA LEU A 2 -38.22 44.47 17.81
C LEU A 2 -37.07 43.59 18.36
N ASP A 3 -36.95 43.48 19.69
CA ASP A 3 -35.88 42.72 20.36
C ASP A 3 -35.92 41.20 20.16
N LEU A 4 -37.12 40.63 20.01
CA LEU A 4 -37.27 39.18 19.81
C LEU A 4 -36.76 38.73 18.42
N LYS A 5 -36.84 39.62 17.42
CA LYS A 5 -36.37 39.33 16.05
C LYS A 5 -34.84 39.35 15.96
N LEU A 6 -34.17 40.27 16.65
CA LEU A 6 -32.71 40.37 16.69
C LEU A 6 -32.05 39.15 17.35
N SER A 7 -32.66 38.65 18.44
CA SER A 7 -32.15 37.49 19.18
C SER A 7 -32.22 36.20 18.36
N LEU A 8 -33.30 36.01 17.59
CA LEU A 8 -33.50 34.81 16.76
C LEU A 8 -32.55 34.77 15.55
N THR A 9 -32.30 35.92 14.90
CA THR A 9 -31.36 35.99 13.77
C THR A 9 -29.91 35.76 14.20
N ALA A 10 -29.49 36.27 15.37
CA ALA A 10 -28.15 36.04 15.91
C ALA A 10 -27.92 34.57 16.32
N LEU A 11 -28.95 33.90 16.86
CA LEU A 11 -28.93 32.47 17.17
C LEU A 11 -28.92 31.57 15.93
N LEU A 12 -29.53 32.02 14.82
CA LEU A 12 -29.51 31.33 13.54
C LEU A 12 -28.15 31.46 12.83
N GLU A 13 -27.54 32.66 12.83
CA GLU A 13 -26.20 32.89 12.28
C GLU A 13 -25.10 32.13 13.04
N SER A 14 -25.16 32.05 14.37
CA SER A 14 -24.15 31.32 15.14
C SER A 14 -24.21 29.80 14.90
N LYS A 15 -25.41 29.25 14.66
CA LYS A 15 -25.60 27.83 14.33
C LYS A 15 -25.13 27.48 12.91
N THR A 16 -25.33 28.36 11.94
CA THR A 16 -24.81 28.13 10.57
C THR A 16 -23.30 28.24 10.54
N GLN A 17 -22.70 29.24 11.19
CA GLN A 17 -21.24 29.38 11.26
C GLN A 17 -20.56 28.18 11.94
N LEU A 18 -21.11 27.68 13.06
CA LEU A 18 -20.60 26.49 13.73
C LEU A 18 -20.63 25.25 12.81
N ARG A 19 -21.70 25.10 12.02
CA ARG A 19 -21.83 24.01 11.04
C ARG A 19 -20.80 24.11 9.92
N PHE A 20 -20.52 25.30 9.41
CA PHE A 20 -19.50 25.50 8.39
C PHE A 20 -18.08 25.22 8.91
N VAL A 21 -17.77 25.59 10.15
CA VAL A 21 -16.48 25.28 10.80
C VAL A 21 -16.30 23.79 11.04
N ILE A 22 -17.35 23.08 11.46
CA ILE A 22 -17.29 21.62 11.64
C ILE A 22 -17.10 20.90 10.30
N ILE A 23 -17.81 21.34 9.25
CA ILE A 23 -17.67 20.77 7.91
C ILE A 23 -16.25 21.01 7.37
N SER A 24 -15.69 22.21 7.52
CA SER A 24 -14.32 22.48 7.06
C SER A 24 -13.27 21.66 7.83
N CYS A 25 -13.40 21.50 9.15
CA CYS A 25 -12.51 20.63 9.93
C CYS A 25 -12.59 19.16 9.48
N LEU A 26 -13.78 18.64 9.15
CA LEU A 26 -13.92 17.27 8.65
C LEU A 26 -13.25 17.08 7.27
N PHE A 27 -13.30 18.09 6.39
CA PHE A 27 -12.56 18.06 5.12
C PHE A 27 -11.04 18.07 5.31
N PHE A 28 -10.52 18.84 6.28
CA PHE A 28 -9.08 18.85 6.58
C PHE A 28 -8.57 17.52 7.17
N ILE A 29 -9.37 16.85 8.00
CA ILE A 29 -9.02 15.54 8.56
C ILE A 29 -9.03 14.46 7.46
N ALA A 30 -10.06 14.46 6.60
CA ALA A 30 -10.13 13.53 5.47
C ALA A 30 -9.00 13.73 4.46
N ALA A 31 -8.60 14.99 4.19
CA ALA A 31 -7.47 15.30 3.33
C ALA A 31 -6.13 14.83 3.91
N CYS A 32 -5.90 14.96 5.23
CA CYS A 32 -4.67 14.48 5.85
C CYS A 32 -4.53 12.94 5.83
N THR A 33 -5.63 12.19 5.92
CA THR A 33 -5.59 10.71 5.91
C THR A 33 -5.40 10.09 4.52
N THR A 34 -5.61 10.86 3.45
CA THR A 34 -5.58 10.36 2.06
C THR A 34 -4.28 10.69 1.32
N LEU A 35 -3.42 11.52 1.89
CA LEU A 35 -2.24 12.08 1.20
C LEU A 35 -0.90 11.40 1.51
N ILE A 36 -0.88 10.34 2.32
CA ILE A 36 0.34 9.54 2.52
C ILE A 36 0.13 8.17 1.88
N PRO A 37 0.39 8.02 0.57
CA PRO A 37 0.61 6.69 0.02
C PRO A 37 1.94 6.20 0.58
N THR A 38 1.93 5.59 1.76
CA THR A 38 3.00 4.65 2.12
C THR A 38 2.81 3.45 1.22
N GLU A 39 3.39 3.47 0.03
CA GLU A 39 3.48 2.28 -0.81
C GLU A 39 4.14 1.19 0.03
N LYS A 40 3.33 0.20 0.43
CA LYS A 40 3.80 -0.91 1.26
C LYS A 40 4.78 -1.80 0.49
N VAL A 41 4.67 -1.79 -0.83
CA VAL A 41 5.47 -2.58 -1.77
C VAL A 41 6.25 -1.57 -2.59
N TYR A 42 7.57 -1.62 -2.49
CA TYR A 42 8.44 -0.70 -3.20
C TYR A 42 8.72 -1.19 -4.63
N SER A 43 9.00 -2.48 -4.77
CA SER A 43 9.29 -3.06 -6.08
C SER A 43 8.91 -4.53 -6.16
N SER A 44 8.57 -4.97 -7.38
CA SER A 44 8.39 -6.38 -7.70
C SER A 44 8.88 -6.63 -9.13
N LYS A 45 9.79 -7.60 -9.31
CA LYS A 45 10.39 -7.94 -10.59
C LYS A 45 10.33 -9.45 -10.80
N VAL A 46 9.94 -9.86 -11.99
CA VAL A 46 9.96 -11.25 -12.44
C VAL A 46 10.92 -11.35 -13.62
N GLN A 47 11.84 -12.30 -13.57
CA GLN A 47 12.82 -12.56 -14.62
C GLN A 47 12.78 -14.04 -14.97
N GLU A 48 12.72 -14.35 -16.26
CA GLU A 48 12.87 -15.72 -16.74
C GLU A 48 14.35 -16.11 -16.74
N LEU A 49 14.64 -17.29 -16.21
CA LEU A 49 15.96 -17.91 -16.17
C LEU A 49 16.01 -19.07 -17.18
N PRO A 50 17.23 -19.57 -17.50
CA PRO A 50 17.39 -20.80 -18.26
C PRO A 50 16.61 -21.98 -17.64
N ASP A 51 16.37 -23.02 -18.46
CA ASP A 51 15.67 -24.25 -18.05
C ASP A 51 14.20 -24.08 -17.62
N GLY A 52 13.58 -22.97 -18.03
CA GLY A 52 12.17 -22.66 -17.75
C GLY A 52 11.92 -22.35 -16.27
N LEU A 53 12.92 -21.78 -15.60
CA LEU A 53 12.82 -21.29 -14.24
C LEU A 53 12.45 -19.81 -14.23
N PHE A 54 11.82 -19.34 -13.16
CA PHE A 54 11.52 -17.93 -12.97
C PHE A 54 12.07 -17.43 -11.66
N TYR A 55 12.78 -16.32 -11.72
CA TYR A 55 13.27 -15.58 -10.58
C TYR A 55 12.31 -14.43 -10.24
N ILE A 56 11.93 -14.34 -8.98
CA ILE A 56 11.02 -13.30 -8.48
C ILE A 56 11.72 -12.57 -7.34
N LYS A 57 11.87 -11.26 -7.50
CA LYS A 57 12.40 -10.35 -6.49
C LYS A 57 11.30 -9.39 -6.06
N VAL A 58 11.05 -9.30 -4.75
CA VAL A 58 10.08 -8.37 -4.16
C VAL A 58 10.75 -7.58 -3.06
N GLU A 59 10.52 -6.27 -3.04
CA GLU A 59 11.00 -5.34 -2.02
C GLU A 59 9.80 -4.67 -1.38
N SER A 60 9.66 -4.80 -0.07
CA SER A 60 8.51 -4.28 0.66
C SER A 60 8.89 -3.84 2.06
N ARG A 61 8.19 -2.84 2.57
CA ARG A 61 8.32 -2.40 3.95
C ARG A 61 7.97 -3.49 4.96
N LEU A 62 7.10 -4.42 4.60
CA LEU A 62 6.57 -5.46 5.49
C LEU A 62 6.82 -6.84 4.90
N GLU A 63 7.36 -7.76 5.70
CA GLU A 63 7.70 -9.11 5.24
C GLU A 63 6.49 -9.84 4.65
N TYR A 64 5.34 -9.78 5.32
CA TYR A 64 4.13 -10.49 4.88
C TYR A 64 3.60 -9.96 3.54
N GLU A 65 3.76 -8.66 3.27
CA GLU A 65 3.39 -8.06 1.97
C GLU A 65 4.33 -8.55 0.88
N ALA A 66 5.65 -8.62 1.15
CA ALA A 66 6.61 -9.19 0.22
C ALA A 66 6.23 -10.63 -0.18
N GLN A 67 5.87 -11.46 0.82
CA GLN A 67 5.45 -12.84 0.59
C GLN A 67 4.15 -12.94 -0.20
N SER A 68 3.15 -12.12 0.13
CA SER A 68 1.86 -12.07 -0.57
C SER A 68 2.03 -11.69 -2.05
N VAL A 69 2.82 -10.64 -2.32
CA VAL A 69 3.10 -10.18 -3.68
C VAL A 69 3.90 -11.23 -4.47
N MET A 70 4.90 -11.86 -3.85
CA MET A 70 5.67 -12.93 -4.51
C MET A 70 4.76 -14.07 -4.93
N LEU A 71 3.88 -14.56 -4.06
CA LEU A 71 2.94 -15.64 -4.40
C LEU A 71 1.97 -15.22 -5.51
N ARG A 72 1.52 -13.97 -5.51
CA ARG A 72 0.66 -13.43 -6.57
C ARG A 72 1.37 -13.41 -7.92
N GLU A 73 2.59 -12.88 -7.98
CA GLU A 73 3.37 -12.85 -9.22
C GLU A 73 3.73 -14.26 -9.68
N ALA A 74 4.08 -15.16 -8.77
CA ALA A 74 4.41 -16.55 -9.08
C ALA A 74 3.21 -17.31 -9.70
N ASN A 75 2.03 -17.16 -9.11
CA ASN A 75 0.80 -17.73 -9.65
C ASN A 75 0.46 -17.15 -11.02
N LYS A 76 0.58 -15.83 -11.19
CA LYS A 76 0.35 -15.16 -12.46
C LYS A 76 1.30 -15.69 -13.55
N THR A 77 2.58 -15.86 -13.23
CA THR A 77 3.58 -16.44 -14.14
C THR A 77 3.22 -17.86 -14.53
N CYS A 78 2.95 -18.76 -13.59
CA CYS A 78 2.61 -20.14 -13.94
C CYS A 78 1.29 -20.27 -14.72
N ASN A 79 0.28 -19.46 -14.39
CA ASN A 79 -0.97 -19.41 -15.14
C ASN A 79 -0.75 -18.91 -16.58
N SER A 80 0.11 -17.91 -16.78
CA SER A 80 0.47 -17.42 -18.12
C SER A 80 1.17 -18.48 -18.98
N GLN A 81 1.92 -19.37 -18.34
CA GLN A 81 2.58 -20.52 -18.96
C GLN A 81 1.63 -21.74 -19.12
N GLN A 82 0.33 -21.58 -18.83
CA GLN A 82 -0.68 -22.64 -18.85
C GLN A 82 -0.32 -23.85 -17.97
N LYS A 83 0.42 -23.60 -16.88
CA LYS A 83 0.84 -24.63 -15.91
C LYS A 83 -0.01 -24.54 -14.65
N GLN A 84 -0.41 -25.70 -14.13
CA GLN A 84 -1.27 -25.78 -12.95
C GLN A 84 -0.48 -25.87 -11.65
N ARG A 85 0.79 -26.31 -11.71
CA ARG A 85 1.59 -26.53 -10.50
C ARG A 85 2.75 -25.55 -10.46
N MET A 86 2.93 -24.93 -9.31
CA MET A 86 4.07 -24.09 -8.99
C MET A 86 4.96 -24.83 -7.99
N LEU A 87 6.26 -24.88 -8.25
CA LEU A 87 7.27 -25.39 -7.34
C LEU A 87 8.20 -24.25 -6.94
N ILE A 88 8.28 -23.94 -5.66
CA ILE A 88 9.28 -23.03 -5.12
C ILE A 88 10.55 -23.85 -4.90
N LEU A 89 11.63 -23.50 -5.60
CA LEU A 89 12.92 -24.19 -5.54
C LEU A 89 13.83 -23.56 -4.49
N LYS A 90 13.86 -22.23 -4.45
CA LYS A 90 14.63 -21.46 -3.48
C LYS A 90 13.81 -20.27 -3.01
N LYS A 91 13.91 -19.94 -1.72
CA LYS A 91 13.29 -18.76 -1.11
C LYS A 91 14.26 -18.18 -0.09
N GLU A 92 14.57 -16.90 -0.23
CA GLU A 92 15.45 -16.16 0.66
C GLU A 92 14.79 -14.84 1.06
N ILE A 93 14.79 -14.53 2.35
CA ILE A 93 14.24 -13.29 2.91
C ILE A 93 15.33 -12.62 3.70
N ASN A 94 15.66 -11.39 3.33
CA ASN A 94 16.62 -10.56 4.03
C ASN A 94 15.99 -9.22 4.38
N TYR A 95 16.23 -8.72 5.59
CA TYR A 95 15.91 -7.34 5.95
C TYR A 95 17.12 -6.46 5.66
N ILE A 96 16.90 -5.33 5.00
CA ILE A 96 17.90 -4.31 4.70
C ILE A 96 17.56 -3.08 5.54
N ASP A 97 18.46 -2.75 6.46
CA ASP A 97 18.32 -1.58 7.32
C ASP A 97 18.29 -0.29 6.51
N GLN A 98 17.62 0.73 7.06
CA GLN A 98 17.47 2.05 6.46
C GLN A 98 18.83 2.68 6.05
N ASP A 99 19.88 2.45 6.85
CA ASP A 99 21.23 3.03 6.61
C ASP A 99 21.89 2.45 5.34
N THR A 100 21.41 1.30 4.88
CA THR A 100 21.90 0.57 3.71
C THR A 100 20.87 0.45 2.60
N SER A 101 19.70 1.07 2.80
CA SER A 101 18.56 1.02 1.90
C SER A 101 18.54 2.21 0.94
N GLU A 102 17.93 2.02 -0.23
CA GLU A 102 17.54 3.13 -1.12
C GLU A 102 16.24 3.82 -0.67
N TYR A 103 15.53 3.26 0.32
CA TYR A 103 14.27 3.77 0.86
C TYR A 103 14.50 4.42 2.22
N ASP A 104 13.76 5.50 2.52
CA ASP A 104 13.81 6.22 3.80
C ASP A 104 13.46 5.33 5.03
N THR A 105 12.88 4.16 4.78
CA THR A 105 12.69 3.12 5.78
C THR A 105 13.34 1.84 5.28
N GLY A 106 13.95 1.05 6.17
CA GLY A 106 14.44 -0.28 5.78
C GLY A 106 13.34 -1.16 5.19
N PHE A 107 13.72 -2.24 4.50
CA PHE A 107 12.80 -3.07 3.73
C PHE A 107 13.18 -4.56 3.76
N TYR A 108 12.19 -5.39 3.52
CA TYR A 108 12.37 -6.82 3.27
C TYR A 108 12.59 -7.07 1.78
N LYS A 109 13.72 -7.70 1.47
CA LYS A 109 14.08 -8.20 0.15
C LYS A 109 13.80 -9.70 0.12
N LEU A 110 12.78 -10.10 -0.65
CA LEU A 110 12.41 -11.50 -0.86
C LEU A 110 12.82 -11.91 -2.27
N GLU A 111 13.66 -12.93 -2.37
CA GLU A 111 14.17 -13.47 -3.62
C GLU A 111 13.77 -14.95 -3.71
N THR A 112 13.10 -15.33 -4.79
CA THR A 112 12.49 -16.66 -4.94
C THR A 112 12.71 -17.19 -6.35
N GLU A 113 13.13 -18.45 -6.45
CA GLU A 113 13.18 -19.18 -7.71
C GLU A 113 12.02 -20.18 -7.77
N ILE A 114 11.27 -20.15 -8.86
CA ILE A 114 10.12 -21.05 -9.07
C ILE A 114 10.25 -21.82 -10.38
N LYS A 115 9.59 -22.98 -10.44
CA LYS A 115 9.36 -23.76 -11.65
C LYS A 115 7.89 -24.04 -11.82
N CYS A 116 7.36 -23.79 -13.01
CA CYS A 116 5.98 -24.11 -13.35
C CYS A 116 5.91 -25.51 -14.00
N LYS A 117 4.96 -26.35 -13.57
CA LYS A 117 4.76 -27.72 -14.05
C LYS A 117 3.34 -27.98 -14.52
#